data_AF-A0A8T7E252-F1
#
_entry.id   AF-A0A8T7E252-F1
#
_cell.length_a   1.000
_cell.length_b   1.000
_cell.length_c   1.000
_cell.angle_alpha   90.00
_cell.angle_beta   90.00
_cell.angle_gamma   90.00
#
_symmetry.space_group_name_H-M   'P 1'
#
loop_
_entity.id
_entity.type
_entity.pdbx_description
1 polymer ?
#
loop_
_entity_poly.entity_id
_entity_poly.type
_entity_poly.pdbx_seq_one_letter_code
_entity_poly.pdbx_strand_id
1 'polypeptide(L)' 'MSKPLTIYGLHAVRHALTRNPDQVLELWLADGQRGAQLQVLETAAEAAGVTVQRADSGRLARLAGSDDHQGAV' A
#
# COMPACT_ATOMS: atom_id res chain seq x y z
N MET A 1 18.10 9.37 12.21
CA MET A 1 16.68 9.24 11.80
C MET A 1 16.34 7.78 11.71
N SER A 2 15.23 7.35 12.29
CA SER A 2 14.78 5.95 12.32
C SER A 2 14.29 5.53 10.93
N LYS A 3 14.51 4.27 10.54
CA LYS A 3 13.96 3.72 9.31
C LYS A 3 12.42 3.67 9.41
N PRO A 4 11.66 4.09 8.38
CA PRO A 4 10.20 3.99 8.39
C PRO A 4 9.75 2.53 8.51
N LEU A 5 8.62 2.30 9.18
CA LEU A 5 8.00 0.99 9.27
C LEU A 5 7.35 0.66 7.92
N THR A 6 7.61 -0.54 7.41
CA THR A 6 6.92 -1.07 6.23
C THR A 6 5.84 -2.04 6.68
N ILE A 7 4.63 -1.86 6.16
CA ILE A 7 3.50 -2.78 6.29
C ILE A 7 3.08 -3.24 4.90
N TYR A 8 2.41 -4.38 4.78
CA TYR A 8 1.96 -4.89 3.48
C TYR A 8 0.71 -5.75 3.63
N GLY A 9 0.06 -6.05 2.51
CA GLY A 9 -1.18 -6.80 2.45
C GLY A 9 -2.42 -5.93 2.60
N LEU A 10 -3.52 -6.40 2.03
CA LEU A 10 -4.72 -5.58 1.81
C LEU A 10 -5.38 -5.09 3.11
N HIS A 11 -5.31 -5.89 4.18
CA HIS A 11 -5.94 -5.55 5.46
C HIS A 11 -5.13 -4.51 6.24
N ALA A 12 -3.81 -4.73 6.38
CA ALA A 12 -2.94 -3.83 7.15
C ALA A 12 -2.88 -2.46 6.49
N VAL A 13 -2.72 -2.43 5.16
CA VAL A 13 -2.69 -1.18 4.37
C VAL A 13 -4.01 -0.43 4.50
N ARG A 14 -5.17 -1.10 4.30
CA ARG A 14 -6.49 -0.46 4.48
C ARG A 14 -6.66 0.11 5.89
N HIS A 15 -6.23 -0.62 6.90
CA HIS A 15 -6.30 -0.18 8.29
C HIS A 15 -5.43 1.07 8.53
N ALA A 16 -4.21 1.10 8.00
CA ALA A 16 -3.33 2.25 8.13
C ALA A 16 -3.92 3.52 7.47
N LEU A 17 -4.41 3.39 6.23
CA LEU A 17 -5.04 4.49 5.50
C LEU A 17 -6.29 5.05 6.20
N THR A 18 -7.06 4.20 6.90
CA THR A 18 -8.33 4.61 7.51
C THR A 18 -8.22 5.02 8.97
N ARG A 19 -7.22 4.52 9.71
CA ARG A 19 -7.07 4.78 11.15
C ARG A 19 -5.98 5.79 11.48
N ASN A 20 -4.89 5.79 10.73
CA ASN A 20 -3.73 6.65 10.99
C ASN A 20 -3.13 7.18 9.67
N PRO A 21 -3.94 7.84 8.81
CA PRO A 21 -3.49 8.30 7.49
C PRO A 21 -2.26 9.22 7.57
N ASP A 22 -2.17 10.07 8.60
CA ASP A 22 -1.05 11.02 8.79
C ASP A 22 0.32 10.35 8.99
N GLN A 23 0.34 9.05 9.33
CA GLN A 23 1.57 8.27 9.48
C GLN A 23 1.98 7.54 8.20
N VAL A 24 1.12 7.55 7.16
CA VAL A 24 1.39 6.89 5.89
C VAL A 24 2.14 7.86 4.98
N LEU A 25 3.40 7.51 4.66
CA LEU A 25 4.27 8.36 3.85
C LEU A 25 3.98 8.20 2.35
N GLU A 26 3.79 6.97 1.89
CA GLU A 26 3.48 6.61 0.51
C GLU A 26 2.80 5.24 0.48
N LEU A 27 2.00 5.00 -0.57
CA LEU A 27 1.35 3.72 -0.83
C LEU A 27 1.84 3.16 -2.17
N TRP A 28 2.24 1.89 -2.20
CA TRP A 28 2.61 1.17 -3.41
C TRP A 28 1.58 0.08 -3.72
N LEU A 29 0.98 0.15 -4.90
CA LEU A 29 0.03 -0.86 -5.38
C LEU A 29 0.57 -1.58 -6.62
N ALA A 30 0.13 -2.82 -6.81
CA ALA A 30 0.49 -3.59 -8.00
C ALA A 30 0.06 -2.85 -9.28
N ASP A 31 0.96 -2.84 -10.26
CA ASP A 31 0.68 -2.54 -11.65
C ASP A 31 0.00 -3.77 -12.27
N GLY A 32 -1.33 -3.82 -12.14
CA GLY A 32 -2.14 -4.93 -12.62
C GLY A 32 -3.61 -4.53 -12.69
N GLN A 33 -4.45 -5.41 -13.23
CA GLN A 33 -5.89 -5.18 -13.30
C GLN A 33 -6.39 -4.69 -11.94
N ARG A 34 -7.14 -3.57 -11.96
CA ARG A 34 -7.79 -2.93 -10.80
C ARG A 34 -8.80 -3.91 -10.19
N GLY A 35 -8.30 -4.88 -9.42
CA GLY A 35 -9.14 -5.74 -8.61
C GLY A 35 -9.90 -4.87 -7.62
N ALA A 36 -11.15 -5.23 -7.33
CA ALA A 36 -12.03 -4.43 -6.47
C ALA A 36 -11.36 -4.04 -5.14
N GLN A 37 -10.50 -4.91 -4.59
CA GLN A 37 -9.76 -4.65 -3.36
C GLN A 37 -8.68 -3.56 -3.52
N LEU A 38 -7.95 -3.53 -4.63
CA LEU A 38 -6.97 -2.47 -4.90
C LEU A 38 -7.66 -1.13 -5.13
N GLN A 39 -8.80 -1.14 -5.84
CA GLN A 39 -9.57 0.08 -6.05
C GLN A 39 -10.12 0.67 -4.74
N VAL A 40 -10.53 -0.18 -3.79
CA VAL A 40 -10.88 0.26 -2.43
C VAL A 40 -9.69 0.94 -1.73
N LEU A 41 -8.47 0.43 -1.90
CA LEU A 41 -7.27 1.08 -1.34
C LEU A 41 -6.95 2.40 -2.02
N GLU A 42 -7.11 2.50 -3.34
CA GLU A 42 -6.94 3.75 -4.08
C GLU A 42 -7.89 4.84 -3.58
N THR A 43 -9.19 4.51 -3.43
CA THR A 43 -10.18 5.44 -2.89
C THR A 43 -9.87 5.83 -1.44
N ALA A 44 -9.41 4.88 -0.62
CA ALA A 44 -9.02 5.19 0.76
C ALA A 44 -7.79 6.10 0.83
N ALA A 45 -6.80 5.89 -0.05
CA ALA A 45 -5.60 6.71 -0.14
C ALA A 45 -5.91 8.12 -0.64
N GLU A 46 -6.78 8.24 -1.66
CA GLU A 46 -7.26 9.53 -2.16
C GLU A 46 -7.97 10.33 -1.06
N ALA A 47 -8.89 9.69 -0.31
CA ALA A 47 -9.57 10.32 0.82
C ALA A 47 -8.61 10.74 1.95
N ALA A 48 -7.49 10.03 2.11
CA ALA A 48 -6.45 10.32 3.08
C ALA A 48 -5.38 11.32 2.58
N GLY A 49 -5.41 11.73 1.30
CA GLY A 49 -4.36 12.55 0.69
C GLY A 49 -3.01 11.85 0.53
N VAL A 50 -3.00 10.50 0.54
CA VAL A 50 -1.80 9.69 0.41
C VAL A 50 -1.51 9.43 -1.08
N THR A 51 -0.26 9.63 -1.49
CA THR A 51 0.17 9.38 -2.88
C THR A 51 0.24 7.88 -3.15
N VAL A 52 -0.40 7.45 -4.24
CA VAL A 52 -0.36 6.05 -4.72
C VAL A 52 0.66 5.92 -5.84
N GLN A 53 1.60 4.99 -5.70
CA GLN A 53 2.58 4.61 -6.71
C GLN A 53 2.28 3.20 -7.24
N ARG A 54 2.64 2.93 -8.49
CA ARG A 54 2.48 1.61 -9.11
C ARG A 54 3.81 0.90 -9.23
N ALA A 55 3.79 -0.41 -8.99
CA ALA A 55 4.97 -1.24 -9.04
C ALA A 55 4.65 -2.67 -9.51
N ASP A 56 5.62 -3.30 -10.16
CA ASP A 56 5.55 -4.73 -10.45
C ASP A 56 5.67 -5.57 -9.16
N SER A 57 5.32 -6.85 -9.25
CA SER A 57 5.34 -7.78 -8.11
C SER A 57 6.72 -7.89 -7.47
N GLY A 58 7.80 -7.85 -8.25
CA GLY A 58 9.15 -7.98 -7.74
C GLY A 58 9.57 -6.77 -6.90
N ARG A 59 9.15 -5.57 -7.29
CA ARG A 59 9.38 -4.36 -6.48
C ARG A 59 8.54 -4.37 -5.20
N LEU A 60 7.28 -4.81 -5.26
CA LEU A 60 6.46 -4.96 -4.05
C LEU A 60 7.05 -5.98 -3.07
N ALA A 61 7.54 -7.12 -3.57
CA ALA A 61 8.19 -8.12 -2.73
C ALA A 61 9.45 -7.58 -2.03
N ARG A 62 10.25 -6.75 -2.72
CA ARG A 62 11.42 -6.09 -2.12
C ARG A 62 11.03 -5.08 -1.03
N LEU A 63 9.96 -4.31 -1.25
CA LEU A 63 9.47 -3.36 -0.24
C LEU A 63 8.92 -4.10 0.98
N ALA A 64 8.09 -5.12 0.77
CA ALA A 64 7.50 -5.94 1.83
C ALA A 64 8.51 -6.84 2.55
N GLY A 65 9.62 -7.20 1.89
CA GLY A 65 10.54 -8.24 2.36
C GLY A 65 9.96 -9.65 2.26
N SER A 66 8.85 -9.84 1.53
CA SER A 66 8.15 -11.10 1.31
C SER A 66 7.28 -11.02 0.05
N ASP A 67 7.02 -12.16 -0.60
CA ASP A 67 6.08 -12.27 -1.73
C ASP A 67 4.60 -12.21 -1.30
N ASP A 68 4.30 -12.21 0.00
CA ASP A 68 2.94 -12.18 0.56
C ASP A 68 2.29 -10.77 0.59
N HIS A 69 2.73 -9.85 -0.27
CA HIS A 69 2.27 -8.45 -0.27
C HIS A 69 0.83 -8.27 -0.80
N GLN A 70 0.26 -9.27 -1.48
CA GLN A 70 -1.13 -9.23 -2.02
C GLN A 70 -1.43 -8.01 -2.92
N GLY A 71 -0.38 -7.42 -3.49
CA GLY A 71 -0.46 -6.23 -4.35
C GLY A 71 -0.54 -4.88 -3.62
N ALA A 72 -0.27 -4.81 -2.31
CA ALA A 72 -0.26 -3.55 -1.56
C ALA A 72 0.84 -3.50 -0.50
N VAL A 73 1.60 -2.41 -0.47
CA VAL A 73 2.64 -2.10 0.51
C VAL A 73 2.52 -0.63 0.93
#